data_AF-A0A967FAG8-F1
#
_entry.id   AF-A0A967FAG8-F1
#
_cell.length_a   1.000
_cell.length_b   1.000
_cell.length_c   1.000
_cell.angle_alpha   90.00
_cell.angle_beta   90.00
_cell.angle_gamma   90.00
#
_symmetry.space_group_name_H-M   'P 1'
#
loop_
_entity.id
_entity.type
_entity.pdbx_description
1 polymer ?
#
loop_
_entity_poly.entity_id
_entity_poly.type
_entity_poly.pdbx_seq_one_letter_code
_entity_poly.pdbx_strand_id
1 'polypeptide(L)'
;MALWLVAGWNDRMVLDAHRNVALFNDKLLMRSIAVVVLVEIVFFAGFAMAAPGDLYHEAETCYRNLRQNSQKIKYRHNWMRCIQKFQSVHKQDPDGPWAAAGL
;
A
#
# COMPACT_ATOMS: atom_id res chain seq x y z
N MET A 1 48.79 43.48 -18.22
CA MET A 1 47.56 42.94 -18.84
C MET A 1 47.38 41.42 -18.71
N ALA A 2 48.37 40.63 -18.25
CA ALA A 2 48.23 39.17 -18.14
C ALA A 2 47.56 38.65 -16.84
N LEU A 3 47.61 39.41 -15.74
CA LEU A 3 47.07 38.96 -14.44
C LEU A 3 45.54 38.81 -14.41
N TRP A 4 44.81 39.67 -15.13
CA TRP A 4 43.35 39.66 -15.15
C TRP A 4 42.75 38.45 -15.88
N LEU A 5 43.47 37.91 -16.87
CA LEU A 5 43.04 36.72 -17.62
C LEU A 5 43.15 35.44 -16.79
N VAL A 6 44.21 35.31 -15.98
CA VAL A 6 44.41 34.13 -15.11
C VAL A 6 43.47 34.17 -13.91
N ALA A 7 43.26 35.33 -13.30
CA ALA A 7 42.31 35.50 -12.20
C ALA A 7 40.87 35.14 -12.63
N GLY A 8 40.39 35.70 -13.76
CA GLY A 8 39.05 35.40 -14.26
C GLY A 8 38.85 33.95 -14.71
N TRP A 9 39.92 33.26 -15.14
CA TRP A 9 39.86 31.83 -15.48
C TRP A 9 39.74 30.98 -14.21
N ASN A 10 40.48 31.33 -13.16
CA ASN A 10 40.40 30.67 -11.86
C ASN A 10 39.01 30.82 -11.21
N ASP A 11 38.43 32.03 -11.26
CA ASP A 11 37.10 32.30 -10.70
C ASP A 11 35.99 31.58 -11.47
N ARG A 12 36.10 31.51 -12.81
CA ARG A 12 35.14 30.75 -13.63
C ARG A 12 35.20 29.25 -13.33
N MET A 13 36.39 28.67 -13.16
CA MET A 13 36.54 27.25 -12.81
C MET A 13 35.98 26.93 -11.43
N VAL A 14 36.16 27.81 -10.44
CA VAL A 14 35.61 27.63 -9.10
C VAL A 14 34.08 27.69 -9.12
N LEU A 15 33.48 28.62 -9.85
CA LEU A 15 32.02 28.71 -10.02
C LEU A 15 31.44 27.49 -10.73
N ASP A 16 32.13 26.97 -11.76
CA ASP A 16 31.71 25.75 -12.46
C ASP A 16 31.86 24.51 -11.56
N ALA A 17 32.90 24.43 -10.73
CA ALA A 17 33.05 23.36 -9.75
C ALA A 17 31.92 23.37 -8.71
N HIS A 18 31.57 24.54 -8.15
CA HIS A 18 30.45 24.66 -7.22
C HIS A 18 29.09 24.32 -7.87
N ARG A 19 28.85 24.76 -9.11
CA ARG A 19 27.65 24.41 -9.89
C ARG A 19 27.56 22.91 -10.14
N ASN A 20 28.68 22.27 -10.48
CA ASN A 20 28.75 20.84 -10.72
C ASN A 20 28.54 20.02 -9.45
N VAL A 21 29.07 20.47 -8.30
CA VAL A 21 28.84 19.85 -6.99
C VAL A 21 27.37 19.98 -6.57
N ALA A 22 26.75 21.15 -6.76
CA ALA A 22 25.32 21.34 -6.46
C ALA A 22 24.43 20.44 -7.34
N LEU A 23 24.66 20.41 -8.66
CA LEU A 23 23.93 19.54 -9.59
C LEU A 23 24.17 18.05 -9.31
N PHE A 24 25.37 17.67 -8.85
CA PHE A 24 25.69 16.29 -8.49
C PHE A 24 24.96 15.87 -7.20
N ASN A 25 24.93 16.74 -6.19
CA ASN A 25 24.21 16.51 -4.94
C ASN A 25 22.69 16.45 -5.15
N ASP A 26 22.11 17.31 -5.98
CA ASP A 26 20.67 17.30 -6.29
C ASP A 26 20.28 16.00 -7.02
N LYS A 27 21.10 15.55 -7.98
CA LYS A 27 20.85 14.28 -8.69
C LYS A 27 21.02 13.07 -7.77
N LEU A 28 21.98 13.11 -6.84
CA LEU A 28 22.20 12.05 -5.86
C LEU A 28 21.05 11.97 -4.85
N LEU A 29 20.54 13.12 -4.39
CA LEU A 29 19.41 13.24 -3.48
C LEU A 29 18.10 12.79 -4.15
N MET A 30 17.85 13.18 -5.39
CA MET A 30 16.68 12.72 -6.13
C MET A 30 16.71 11.20 -6.36
N ARG A 31 17.89 10.64 -6.63
CA ARG A 31 18.07 9.18 -6.76
C ARG A 31 17.83 8.44 -5.44
N SER A 32 18.36 8.95 -4.33
CA SER A 32 18.15 8.31 -3.02
C SER A 32 16.68 8.36 -2.59
N ILE A 33 15.99 9.48 -2.79
CA ILE A 33 14.54 9.60 -2.53
C ILE A 33 13.77 8.62 -3.40
N ALA A 34 14.07 8.53 -4.70
CA ALA A 34 13.41 7.58 -5.59
C ALA A 34 13.59 6.13 -5.14
N VAL A 35 14.79 5.75 -4.68
CA VAL A 35 15.05 4.41 -4.13
C VAL A 35 14.27 4.16 -2.84
N VAL A 36 14.24 5.12 -1.91
CA VAL A 36 13.47 5.00 -0.66
C VAL A 36 11.98 4.83 -0.96
N VAL A 37 11.42 5.67 -1.84
CA VAL A 37 10.00 5.56 -2.24
C VAL A 37 9.70 4.21 -2.90
N LEU A 38 10.58 3.70 -3.76
CA LEU A 38 10.42 2.39 -4.38
C LEU A 38 10.47 1.25 -3.36
N VAL A 39 11.36 1.33 -2.37
CA VAL A 39 11.45 0.33 -1.28
C VAL A 39 10.18 0.32 -0.45
N GLU A 40 9.66 1.49 -0.07
CA GLU A 40 8.39 1.60 0.67
C GLU A 40 7.22 1.00 -0.13
N ILE A 41 7.08 1.33 -1.42
CA ILE A 41 6.02 0.78 -2.28
C ILE A 41 6.08 -0.77 -2.32
N VAL A 42 7.26 -1.35 -2.43
CA VAL A 42 7.45 -2.81 -2.43
C VAL A 42 7.11 -3.42 -1.07
N PHE A 43 7.49 -2.76 0.04
CA PHE A 43 7.16 -3.22 1.39
C PHE A 43 5.65 -3.19 1.68
N PHE A 44 4.94 -2.15 1.25
CA PHE A 44 3.49 -2.02 1.46
C PHE A 44 2.64 -2.92 0.55
N ALA A 45 3.20 -3.50 -0.52
CA ALA A 45 2.50 -4.50 -1.33
C ALA A 45 2.34 -5.87 -0.63
N GLY A 46 2.97 -6.07 0.54
CA GLY A 46 2.98 -7.32 1.29
C GLY A 46 1.84 -7.50 2.31
N PHE A 47 0.84 -6.63 2.36
CA PHE A 47 -0.31 -6.86 3.27
C PHE A 47 -1.11 -8.08 2.81
N ALA A 48 -0.95 -9.19 3.53
CA ALA A 48 -1.74 -10.40 3.32
C ALA A 48 -3.22 -10.08 3.48
N MET A 49 -3.98 -10.14 2.37
CA MET A 49 -5.44 -10.19 2.47
C MET A 49 -5.83 -11.56 3.01
N ALA A 50 -6.81 -11.61 3.93
CA ALA A 50 -7.38 -12.86 4.41
C ALA A 50 -7.83 -13.72 3.22
N ALA A 51 -7.62 -15.04 3.27
CA ALA A 51 -8.05 -15.90 2.17
C ALA A 51 -9.59 -15.97 2.11
N PRO A 52 -10.21 -16.19 0.94
CA PRO A 52 -11.66 -16.33 0.84
C PRO A 52 -12.25 -17.41 1.77
N GLY A 53 -11.49 -18.49 2.02
CA GLY A 53 -11.87 -19.52 2.99
C GLY A 53 -11.91 -19.03 4.44
N ASP A 54 -10.99 -18.16 4.83
CA ASP A 54 -10.99 -17.55 6.18
C ASP A 54 -12.21 -16.64 6.35
N LEU A 55 -12.54 -15.85 5.32
CA LEU A 55 -13.76 -15.01 5.30
C LEU A 55 -15.02 -15.87 5.41
N TYR A 56 -15.06 -17.01 4.72
CA TYR A 56 -16.19 -17.95 4.82
C TYR A 56 -16.33 -18.53 6.23
N HIS A 57 -15.23 -18.96 6.85
CA HIS A 57 -15.25 -19.46 8.22
C HIS A 57 -15.69 -18.40 9.23
N GLU A 58 -15.31 -17.14 9.01
CA GLU A 58 -15.81 -16.04 9.83
C GLU A 58 -17.34 -15.83 9.66
N ALA A 59 -17.84 -15.93 8.42
CA ALA A 59 -19.26 -15.83 8.12
C ALA A 59 -20.07 -16.95 8.79
N GLU A 60 -19.59 -18.20 8.70
CA GLU A 60 -20.17 -19.36 9.38
C GLU A 60 -20.21 -19.19 10.90
N THR A 61 -19.13 -18.67 11.48
CA THR A 61 -19.07 -18.39 12.92
C THR A 61 -20.11 -17.33 13.32
N CYS A 62 -20.29 -16.28 12.52
CA CYS A 62 -21.35 -15.29 12.75
C CYS A 62 -22.74 -15.95 12.76
N TYR A 63 -23.03 -16.77 11.76
CA TYR A 63 -24.31 -17.47 11.62
C TYR A 63 -24.59 -18.39 12.81
N ARG A 64 -23.62 -19.23 13.19
CA ARG A 64 -23.75 -20.17 14.32
C ARG A 64 -23.99 -19.44 15.64
N ASN A 65 -23.22 -18.38 15.90
CA ASN A 65 -23.35 -17.57 17.11
C ASN A 65 -24.72 -16.86 17.16
N LEU A 66 -25.23 -16.38 16.02
CA LEU A 66 -26.53 -15.75 15.95
C LEU A 66 -27.66 -16.76 16.21
N ARG A 67 -27.57 -17.95 15.61
CA ARG A 67 -28.54 -19.05 15.78
C ARG A 67 -28.67 -19.51 17.22
N GLN A 68 -27.57 -19.50 17.97
CA GLN A 68 -27.54 -19.89 19.38
C GLN A 68 -28.03 -18.79 20.33
N ASN A 69 -28.15 -17.54 19.88
CA ASN A 69 -28.56 -16.43 20.72
C ASN A 69 -30.04 -16.05 20.47
N SER A 70 -30.93 -16.57 21.32
CA SER A 70 -32.38 -16.36 21.23
C SER A 70 -32.82 -14.88 21.36
N GLN A 71 -32.00 -14.03 21.99
CA GLN A 71 -32.27 -12.60 22.07
C GLN A 71 -31.91 -11.88 20.76
N LYS A 72 -30.76 -12.20 20.17
CA LYS A 72 -30.24 -11.51 18.97
C LYS A 72 -30.90 -11.96 17.67
N ILE A 73 -31.30 -13.23 17.58
CA ILE A 73 -31.88 -13.83 16.37
C ILE A 73 -33.19 -13.15 15.93
N LYS A 74 -33.88 -12.45 16.83
CA LYS A 74 -35.13 -11.74 16.54
C LYS A 74 -34.93 -10.48 15.68
N TYR A 75 -33.72 -9.94 15.65
CA TYR A 75 -33.48 -8.64 15.03
C TYR A 75 -32.82 -8.77 13.66
N ARG A 76 -33.47 -8.18 12.64
CA ARG A 76 -33.02 -8.17 11.24
C ARG A 76 -31.57 -7.68 11.07
N HIS A 77 -31.15 -6.67 11.82
CA HIS A 77 -29.80 -6.12 11.68
C HIS A 77 -28.70 -7.14 12.01
N ASN A 78 -28.96 -8.10 12.91
CA ASN A 78 -28.00 -9.15 13.23
C ASN A 78 -27.88 -10.16 12.08
N TRP A 79 -28.99 -10.50 11.43
CA TRP A 79 -28.97 -11.32 10.20
C TRP A 79 -28.23 -10.63 9.06
N MET A 80 -28.53 -9.35 8.82
CA MET A 80 -27.86 -8.58 7.77
C MET A 80 -26.35 -8.52 7.98
N ARG A 81 -25.88 -8.42 9.23
CA ARG A 81 -24.44 -8.45 9.55
C ARG A 81 -23.78 -9.77 9.11
N CYS A 82 -24.41 -10.92 9.35
CA CYS A 82 -23.83 -12.20 8.92
C CYS A 82 -23.91 -12.39 7.39
N ILE A 83 -25.00 -11.96 6.75
CA ILE A 83 -25.15 -12.01 5.28
C ILE A 83 -24.04 -11.19 4.59
N GLN A 84 -23.73 -10.00 5.12
CA GLN A 84 -22.66 -9.17 4.58
C GLN A 84 -21.29 -9.86 4.63
N LYS A 85 -21.04 -10.72 5.63
CA LYS A 85 -19.81 -11.53 5.69
C LYS A 85 -19.77 -12.58 4.58
N PHE A 86 -20.87 -13.32 4.35
CA PHE A 86 -20.94 -14.23 3.21
C PHE A 86 -20.74 -13.52 1.87
N GLN A 87 -21.40 -12.38 1.67
CA GLN A 87 -21.22 -11.57 0.46
C GLN A 87 -19.77 -11.09 0.27
N SER A 88 -19.02 -10.86 1.35
CA SER A 88 -17.61 -10.48 1.24
C SER A 88 -16.73 -11.59 0.68
N VAL A 89 -17.08 -12.87 0.90
CA VAL A 89 -16.39 -14.02 0.30
C VAL A 89 -16.50 -13.96 -1.21
N HIS A 90 -17.72 -13.82 -1.73
CA HIS A 90 -17.97 -13.72 -3.17
C HIS A 90 -17.35 -12.45 -3.78
N LYS A 91 -17.39 -11.31 -3.06
CA LYS A 91 -16.77 -10.06 -3.55
C LYS A 91 -15.25 -10.13 -3.65
N GLN A 92 -14.60 -10.91 -2.77
CA GLN A 92 -13.16 -11.04 -2.76
C GLN A 92 -12.67 -11.94 -3.89
N ASP A 93 -13.36 -13.05 -4.13
CA ASP A 93 -13.00 -14.03 -5.15
C ASP A 93 -14.26 -14.59 -5.83
N PRO A 94 -14.82 -13.87 -6.83
CA PRO A 94 -16.13 -14.18 -7.42
C PRO A 94 -16.14 -15.45 -8.27
N ASP A 95 -14.99 -15.88 -8.79
CA ASP A 95 -14.82 -17.10 -9.59
C ASP A 95 -14.10 -18.21 -8.81
N GLY A 96 -13.82 -17.96 -7.53
CA GLY A 96 -13.09 -18.85 -6.65
C GLY A 96 -13.86 -20.07 -6.17
N PRO A 97 -13.16 -21.07 -5.61
CA PRO A 97 -13.78 -22.27 -5.06
C PRO A 97 -14.75 -21.98 -3.90
N TRP A 98 -14.58 -20.84 -3.21
CA TRP A 98 -15.46 -20.38 -2.13
C TRP A 98 -16.57 -19.43 -2.59
N ALA A 99 -16.56 -18.99 -3.86
CA ALA A 99 -17.50 -17.99 -4.37
C ALA A 99 -18.96 -18.39 -4.19
N ALA A 100 -19.29 -19.63 -4.57
CA ALA A 100 -20.64 -20.17 -4.45
C ALA A 100 -21.09 -20.30 -2.98
N ALA A 101 -20.15 -20.47 -2.05
CA ALA A 101 -20.46 -20.59 -0.63
C ALA A 101 -20.78 -19.22 0.02
N GLY A 102 -20.46 -18.11 -0.66
CA GLY A 102 -20.75 -16.74 -0.22
C GLY A 102 -22.09 -16.18 -0.71
N LEU A 103 -22.87 -16.95 -1.49
CA LEU A 103 -24.12 -16.54 -2.14
C LEU A 103 -25.37 -17.06 -1.41
#